data_AF-A0A8C4IM55-F1
#
_entry.id   AF-A0A8C4IM55-F1
#
_cell.length_a   1.000
_cell.length_b   1.000
_cell.length_c   1.000
_cell.angle_alpha   90.00
_cell.angle_beta   90.00
_cell.angle_gamma   90.00
#
_symmetry.space_group_name_H-M   'P 1'
#
loop_
_entity.id
_entity.type
_entity.pdbx_description
1 polymer ?
#
loop_
_entity_poly.entity_id
_entity_poly.type
_entity_poly.pdbx_seq_one_letter_code
_entity_poly.pdbx_strand_id
1 'polypeptide(L)'
;MVEQSASGHISNSVNMWVLRIVHQQKMLLVWTRRLQTPVLISRVSSQSASYHVTAALLHPEDRSFNPLPKRQRTVLSTPGGQPKPNASDGRWDRERSGQSKAWKSEKPVQHNQRKGDNSRVSSELRKLCLDDFPEEKEKQMQQQSTLDSKAESYEVVFGVSPCLFALSQGRRTARKLFVKDGEASHRASVLQVCEVAHQRGVQIHRVSRKDLDKMSSGRLHQGVCLQASPLSYLTEGRDSAPSREDHRTPLWLVLEAIQDPMNLGAILRTAYFLGVDRVASSLSNSCPLSPVVSKASSGVMEVMGVYGYQNLEEMLRLKAAQGWQVVGTVGAEAEEIQIPVTQCSDFQMTKPTLLLMGGEGEGLSRELLSLCQTLLTIPAGRELHPGVESLNVSVATAILLHSLLGSR
;
A
#
# COMPACT_ATOMS: atom_id res chain seq x y z
N MET A 1 44.42 14.85 -20.11
CA MET A 1 43.53 16.02 -19.98
C MET A 1 42.19 15.64 -20.58
N VAL A 2 41.09 16.00 -19.91
CA VAL A 2 39.68 15.71 -20.21
C VAL A 2 39.13 14.40 -19.62
N GLU A 3 39.12 14.35 -18.28
CA GLU A 3 38.03 13.79 -17.49
C GLU A 3 37.26 14.98 -16.91
N GLN A 4 35.93 15.01 -17.05
CA GLN A 4 34.91 15.75 -16.27
C GLN A 4 33.77 16.23 -17.17
N SER A 5 32.69 15.45 -17.27
CA SER A 5 31.34 15.95 -17.58
C SER A 5 30.29 14.85 -17.47
N ALA A 6 30.00 14.37 -16.25
CA ALA A 6 28.88 13.44 -16.03
C ALA A 6 28.25 13.51 -14.61
N SER A 7 28.44 14.59 -13.85
CA SER A 7 27.87 14.74 -12.50
C SER A 7 26.78 15.82 -12.36
N GLY A 8 26.40 16.51 -13.46
CA GLY A 8 25.55 17.70 -13.40
C GLY A 8 24.03 17.48 -13.34
N HIS A 9 23.52 16.29 -13.67
CA HIS A 9 22.07 16.12 -13.89
C HIS A 9 21.27 15.46 -12.75
N ILE A 10 21.93 14.89 -11.73
CA ILE A 10 21.24 14.23 -10.60
C ILE A 10 21.06 15.17 -9.39
N SER A 11 21.86 16.24 -9.29
CA SER A 11 21.80 17.20 -8.17
C SER A 11 20.59 18.15 -8.20
N ASN A 12 20.07 18.47 -9.40
CA ASN A 12 18.99 19.46 -9.54
C ASN A 12 17.60 18.94 -9.11
N SER A 13 17.38 17.63 -9.10
CA SER A 13 16.09 17.05 -8.69
C SER A 13 15.94 16.93 -7.18
N VAL A 14 17.05 16.75 -6.44
CA VAL A 14 17.05 16.67 -4.96
C VAL A 14 16.86 18.05 -4.33
N ASN A 15 17.49 19.09 -4.89
CA ASN A 15 17.35 20.47 -4.40
C ASN A 15 15.93 21.03 -4.56
N MET A 16 15.17 20.57 -5.54
CA MET A 16 13.80 21.04 -5.78
C MET A 16 12.79 20.46 -4.76
N TRP A 17 13.07 19.30 -4.18
CA TRP A 17 12.28 18.71 -3.09
C TRP A 17 12.55 19.39 -1.75
N VAL A 18 13.82 19.72 -1.46
CA VAL A 18 14.21 20.44 -0.23
C VAL A 18 13.65 21.86 -0.21
N LEU A 19 13.66 22.57 -1.35
CA LEU A 19 13.12 23.93 -1.45
C LEU A 19 11.59 24.01 -1.30
N ARG A 20 10.84 22.96 -1.69
CA ARG A 20 9.37 22.91 -1.50
C ARG A 20 8.96 22.67 -0.03
N ILE A 21 9.78 21.98 0.76
CA ILE A 21 9.52 21.74 2.18
C ILE A 21 9.80 23.00 3.02
N VAL A 22 10.88 23.73 2.72
CA VAL A 22 11.25 24.96 3.44
C VAL A 22 10.26 26.10 3.21
N HIS A 23 9.61 26.16 2.04
CA HIS A 23 8.62 27.20 1.74
C HIS A 23 7.27 26.96 2.45
N GLN A 24 6.88 25.69 2.67
CA GLN A 24 5.69 25.31 3.43
C GLN A 24 5.86 25.60 4.94
N GLN A 25 7.06 25.42 5.50
CA GLN A 25 7.33 25.74 6.91
C GLN A 25 7.39 27.25 7.20
N LYS A 26 7.85 28.08 6.26
CA LYS A 26 7.88 29.54 6.43
C LYS A 26 6.49 30.19 6.41
N MET A 27 5.54 29.64 5.64
CA MET A 27 4.14 30.13 5.63
C MET A 27 3.41 29.82 6.96
N LEU A 28 3.69 28.68 7.59
CA LEU A 28 3.11 28.32 8.88
C LEU A 28 3.58 29.24 10.04
N LEU A 29 4.86 29.66 10.02
CA LEU A 29 5.46 30.54 11.04
C LEU A 29 4.99 32.00 10.95
N VAL A 30 4.59 32.47 9.77
CA VAL A 30 4.02 33.82 9.59
C VAL A 30 2.55 33.88 10.04
N TRP A 31 1.83 32.77 9.94
CA TRP A 31 0.45 32.67 10.43
C TRP A 31 0.35 32.54 11.96
N THR A 32 1.27 31.83 12.62
CA THR A 32 1.26 31.65 14.07
C THR A 32 1.70 32.88 14.87
N ARG A 33 2.37 33.85 14.25
CA ARG A 33 2.76 35.12 14.90
C ARG A 33 1.68 36.22 14.89
N ARG A 34 0.51 36.00 14.26
CA ARG A 34 -0.57 37.00 14.16
C ARG A 34 -1.75 36.79 15.12
N LEU A 35 -1.69 35.82 16.03
CA LEU A 35 -2.79 35.49 16.95
C LEU A 35 -2.34 35.33 18.42
N GLN A 36 -1.56 36.29 18.94
CA GLN A 36 -1.30 36.38 20.37
C GLN A 36 -1.56 37.80 20.89
N THR A 37 -2.77 38.00 21.42
CA THR A 37 -3.07 39.01 22.45
C THR A 37 -3.94 38.35 23.51
N PRO A 38 -3.66 38.48 24.81
CA PRO A 38 -4.34 37.71 25.85
C PRO A 38 -5.59 38.46 26.35
N VAL A 39 -6.72 37.76 26.50
CA VAL A 39 -7.81 38.19 27.39
C VAL A 39 -8.38 36.94 28.09
N LEU A 40 -8.36 36.97 29.43
CA LEU A 40 -9.06 36.05 30.32
C LEU A 40 -10.58 36.12 30.10
N ILE A 41 -11.29 34.99 30.18
CA ILE A 41 -12.52 34.75 30.99
C ILE A 41 -13.18 33.40 30.59
N SER A 42 -13.86 32.83 31.59
CA SER A 42 -14.47 31.52 31.82
C SER A 42 -15.34 30.81 30.77
N ARG A 43 -15.36 29.46 30.90
CA ARG A 43 -16.41 28.43 30.64
C ARG A 43 -17.56 28.81 29.70
N VAL A 44 -17.76 28.01 28.64
CA VAL A 44 -18.96 27.18 28.33
C VAL A 44 -18.75 26.42 27.01
N SER A 45 -19.49 25.33 26.90
CA SER A 45 -19.49 24.20 25.97
C SER A 45 -19.63 24.44 24.46
N SER A 46 -19.11 23.43 23.74
CA SER A 46 -19.67 22.74 22.57
C SER A 46 -19.30 23.21 21.15
N GLN A 47 -18.92 22.17 20.38
CA GLN A 47 -19.07 21.96 18.93
C GLN A 47 -17.83 22.05 18.02
N SER A 48 -17.47 20.83 17.58
CA SER A 48 -17.08 20.39 16.22
C SER A 48 -15.69 20.72 15.67
N ALA A 49 -14.80 19.73 15.80
CA ALA A 49 -13.72 19.47 14.85
C ALA A 49 -14.15 18.32 13.91
N SER A 50 -14.14 18.57 12.60
CA SER A 50 -14.34 17.54 11.58
C SER A 50 -13.00 16.89 11.24
N TYR A 51 -12.90 15.58 11.44
CA TYR A 51 -11.89 14.73 10.81
C TYR A 51 -12.60 13.59 10.08
N HIS A 52 -12.33 13.46 8.79
CA HIS A 52 -12.85 12.39 7.95
C HIS A 52 -12.17 11.06 8.29
N VAL A 53 -12.96 10.10 8.79
CA VAL A 53 -12.64 8.67 8.79
C VAL A 53 -13.79 7.98 8.05
N THR A 54 -13.49 7.31 6.95
CA THR A 54 -14.47 6.55 6.16
C THR A 54 -14.60 5.16 6.77
N ALA A 55 -15.72 4.88 7.44
CA ALA A 55 -16.12 3.55 7.87
C ALA A 55 -17.33 3.10 7.04
N ALA A 56 -17.22 1.93 6.42
CA ALA A 56 -18.34 1.21 5.81
C ALA A 56 -18.58 -0.05 6.65
N LEU A 57 -19.70 -0.09 7.37
CA LEU A 57 -20.27 -1.28 8.00
C LEU A 57 -21.75 -1.33 7.63
N LEU A 58 -22.17 -2.45 7.06
CA LEU A 58 -23.57 -2.84 6.93
C LEU A 58 -23.68 -4.31 7.33
N HIS A 59 -24.38 -4.57 8.43
CA HIS A 59 -25.06 -5.83 8.75
C HIS A 59 -26.37 -5.47 9.45
N PRO A 60 -27.47 -6.18 9.16
CA PRO A 60 -28.54 -6.37 10.12
C PRO A 60 -28.67 -7.84 10.52
N GLU A 61 -29.16 -7.99 11.75
CA GLU A 61 -29.09 -9.15 12.63
C GLU A 61 -30.06 -10.31 12.35
N ASP A 62 -29.72 -11.39 13.06
CA ASP A 62 -30.37 -12.66 13.30
C ASP A 62 -31.88 -12.69 13.53
N ARG A 63 -32.51 -13.75 13.01
CA ARG A 63 -33.63 -14.44 13.67
C ARG A 63 -33.55 -15.95 13.39
N SER A 64 -33.39 -16.73 14.44
CA SER A 64 -33.60 -18.18 14.44
C SER A 64 -34.57 -18.56 15.54
N PHE A 65 -35.66 -19.27 15.22
CA PHE A 65 -36.18 -20.44 15.95
C PHE A 65 -37.44 -20.99 15.23
N ASN A 66 -37.47 -22.30 15.01
CA ASN A 66 -38.54 -23.16 14.47
C ASN A 66 -39.02 -24.08 15.63
N PRO A 67 -40.00 -25.02 15.49
CA PRO A 67 -41.22 -25.13 14.67
C PRO A 67 -42.46 -25.63 15.49
N LEU A 68 -43.64 -25.79 14.87
CA LEU A 68 -44.55 -26.98 14.92
C LEU A 68 -45.99 -26.65 14.40
N PRO A 69 -46.77 -27.66 13.92
CA PRO A 69 -47.87 -27.48 12.95
C PRO A 69 -49.29 -27.75 13.52
N LYS A 70 -50.35 -27.32 12.82
CA LYS A 70 -51.59 -28.11 12.51
C LYS A 70 -52.72 -27.28 11.85
N ARG A 71 -53.12 -27.76 10.65
CA ARG A 71 -54.49 -28.00 10.13
C ARG A 71 -55.70 -27.22 10.70
N GLN A 72 -56.47 -26.59 9.79
CA GLN A 72 -57.88 -26.87 9.40
C GLN A 72 -58.42 -25.65 8.61
N ARG A 73 -59.52 -25.68 7.84
CA ARG A 73 -59.97 -26.45 6.66
C ARG A 73 -61.18 -25.65 6.12
N THR A 74 -61.33 -25.54 4.79
CA THR A 74 -62.60 -25.32 4.03
C THR A 74 -63.30 -23.94 4.18
N VAL A 75 -63.99 -23.33 3.19
CA VAL A 75 -64.98 -23.85 2.22
C VAL A 75 -65.00 -22.98 0.93
N LEU A 76 -65.32 -23.63 -0.21
CA LEU A 76 -65.57 -23.09 -1.55
C LEU A 76 -66.83 -22.20 -1.66
N SER A 77 -66.87 -21.30 -2.65
CA SER A 77 -67.96 -21.25 -3.65
C SER A 77 -67.64 -20.29 -4.81
N THR A 78 -67.79 -20.80 -6.04
CA THR A 78 -68.01 -20.07 -7.31
C THR A 78 -69.40 -20.52 -7.79
N PRO A 79 -70.17 -19.74 -8.57
CA PRO A 79 -69.96 -19.56 -10.04
C PRO A 79 -70.28 -18.10 -10.46
N GLY A 80 -70.08 -17.56 -11.67
CA GLY A 80 -69.78 -17.99 -13.04
C GLY A 80 -70.33 -16.89 -13.98
N GLY A 81 -69.69 -16.60 -15.11
CA GLY A 81 -70.28 -15.76 -16.18
C GLY A 81 -69.31 -14.82 -16.93
N GLN A 82 -68.99 -15.19 -18.19
CA GLN A 82 -68.37 -14.35 -19.26
C GLN A 82 -69.49 -13.87 -20.22
N PRO A 83 -69.32 -12.87 -21.14
CA PRO A 83 -68.21 -12.76 -22.13
C PRO A 83 -67.74 -11.33 -22.58
N LYS A 84 -66.72 -11.31 -23.46
CA LYS A 84 -66.04 -10.21 -24.23
C LYS A 84 -66.96 -9.61 -25.36
N PRO A 85 -66.59 -8.67 -26.31
CA PRO A 85 -65.24 -8.21 -26.77
C PRO A 85 -65.06 -6.75 -27.36
N ASN A 86 -63.80 -6.44 -27.79
CA ASN A 86 -63.29 -5.53 -28.87
C ASN A 86 -63.64 -4.00 -28.82
N ALA A 87 -62.95 -3.02 -29.43
CA ALA A 87 -61.91 -2.88 -30.45
C ALA A 87 -61.24 -1.46 -30.30
N SER A 88 -59.95 -1.28 -30.59
CA SER A 88 -59.37 -0.53 -31.74
C SER A 88 -59.74 0.96 -31.88
N ASP A 89 -58.73 1.84 -31.90
CA ASP A 89 -58.36 2.70 -33.04
C ASP A 89 -57.52 3.91 -32.61
N GLY A 90 -56.42 4.14 -33.34
CA GLY A 90 -55.74 5.42 -33.38
C GLY A 90 -55.96 6.08 -34.73
N ARG A 91 -56.02 7.41 -34.80
CA ARG A 91 -55.63 8.19 -35.99
C ARG A 91 -55.55 9.70 -35.70
N TRP A 92 -54.40 10.31 -36.06
CA TRP A 92 -54.12 11.59 -36.77
C TRP A 92 -55.13 12.77 -36.58
N ASP A 93 -54.76 14.05 -36.47
CA ASP A 93 -53.92 14.84 -37.39
C ASP A 93 -53.85 16.32 -36.92
N ARG A 94 -52.78 17.05 -37.34
CA ARG A 94 -52.69 18.50 -37.71
C ARG A 94 -53.11 19.61 -36.70
N GLU A 95 -52.64 20.86 -36.74
CA GLU A 95 -51.63 21.64 -37.48
C GLU A 95 -51.42 23.01 -36.76
N ARG A 96 -50.22 23.58 -36.93
CA ARG A 96 -49.83 25.02 -37.05
C ARG A 96 -50.47 26.12 -36.17
N SER A 97 -49.57 26.85 -35.51
CA SER A 97 -49.24 28.28 -35.74
C SER A 97 -48.10 28.65 -34.77
N GLY A 98 -47.14 29.53 -35.00
CA GLY A 98 -46.72 30.40 -36.10
C GLY A 98 -45.40 31.07 -35.66
N GLN A 99 -44.54 31.41 -36.61
CA GLN A 99 -43.67 32.61 -36.67
C GLN A 99 -43.11 33.17 -35.33
N SER A 100 -41.81 33.40 -35.13
CA SER A 100 -40.90 34.13 -36.02
C SER A 100 -39.59 34.49 -35.28
N LYS A 101 -38.54 34.71 -36.09
CA LYS A 101 -37.39 35.63 -35.90
C LYS A 101 -36.12 35.15 -35.16
N ALA A 102 -35.12 34.96 -36.01
CA ALA A 102 -33.69 34.88 -35.77
C ALA A 102 -33.11 36.09 -35.02
N TRP A 103 -32.17 35.83 -34.10
CA TRP A 103 -31.19 36.81 -33.62
C TRP A 103 -29.77 36.26 -33.74
N LYS A 104 -28.87 37.17 -34.10
CA LYS A 104 -27.53 36.97 -34.61
C LYS A 104 -26.52 36.65 -33.51
N SER A 105 -25.46 36.00 -33.96
CA SER A 105 -24.18 35.73 -33.31
C SER A 105 -23.47 36.98 -32.74
N GLU A 106 -23.02 36.90 -31.49
CA GLU A 106 -21.94 37.74 -30.95
C GLU A 106 -20.89 36.85 -30.25
N LYS A 107 -19.61 37.19 -30.46
CA LYS A 107 -18.40 36.52 -29.95
C LYS A 107 -18.00 37.06 -28.56
N PRO A 108 -17.16 36.34 -27.79
CA PRO A 108 -17.15 36.40 -26.34
C PRO A 108 -16.22 37.47 -25.74
N VAL A 109 -16.58 37.93 -24.54
CA VAL A 109 -15.77 38.80 -23.68
C VAL A 109 -14.79 37.95 -22.85
N GLN A 110 -13.52 38.37 -22.85
CA GLN A 110 -12.42 37.76 -22.12
C GLN A 110 -12.56 37.98 -20.60
N HIS A 111 -12.39 36.91 -19.81
CA HIS A 111 -12.11 37.04 -18.38
C HIS A 111 -10.78 36.38 -18.04
N ASN A 112 -9.90 37.19 -17.47
CA ASN A 112 -8.50 36.94 -17.22
C ASN A 112 -8.38 36.28 -15.84
N GLN A 113 -8.02 35.00 -15.77
CA GLN A 113 -7.68 34.34 -14.51
C GLN A 113 -6.27 33.72 -14.58
N ARG A 114 -5.41 34.30 -13.76
CA ARG A 114 -4.04 33.88 -13.45
C ARG A 114 -4.05 32.43 -12.95
N LYS A 115 -3.37 31.52 -13.67
CA LYS A 115 -3.07 30.17 -13.21
C LYS A 115 -1.64 30.11 -12.69
N GLY A 116 -1.52 29.72 -11.43
CA GLY A 116 -0.28 29.45 -10.73
C GLY A 116 0.49 28.27 -11.31
N ASP A 117 1.78 28.33 -11.04
CA ASP A 117 2.87 27.49 -11.54
C ASP A 117 2.67 26.01 -11.16
N ASN A 118 2.45 25.16 -12.15
CA ASN A 118 2.44 23.72 -11.99
C ASN A 118 3.58 23.14 -12.82
N SER A 119 4.46 22.41 -12.13
CA SER A 119 5.72 21.82 -12.62
C SER A 119 5.56 21.20 -14.02
N ARG A 120 6.25 21.80 -14.99
CA ARG A 120 6.32 21.39 -16.40
C ARG A 120 6.96 20.00 -16.51
N VAL A 121 6.12 18.99 -16.74
CA VAL A 121 6.52 17.78 -17.46
C VAL A 121 6.99 18.23 -18.86
N SER A 122 8.18 17.80 -19.29
CA SER A 122 8.80 18.24 -20.55
C SER A 122 7.82 18.08 -21.72
N SER A 123 7.79 19.07 -22.61
CA SER A 123 7.01 19.08 -23.84
C SER A 123 7.33 17.90 -24.79
N GLU A 124 8.44 17.21 -24.55
CA GLU A 124 8.83 15.98 -25.25
C GLU A 124 7.99 14.77 -24.83
N LEU A 125 7.52 14.69 -23.57
CA LEU A 125 6.67 13.59 -23.10
C LEU A 125 5.24 13.65 -23.65
N ARG A 126 4.78 14.82 -24.11
CA ARG A 126 3.50 14.95 -24.82
C ARG A 126 3.57 14.53 -26.29
N LYS A 127 4.78 14.39 -26.84
CA LYS A 127 5.00 13.95 -28.23
C LYS A 127 5.18 12.43 -28.36
N LEU A 128 5.24 11.69 -27.25
CA LEU A 128 5.21 10.23 -27.26
C LEU A 128 3.76 9.73 -27.32
N CYS A 129 3.09 10.06 -28.42
CA CYS A 129 1.91 9.36 -28.88
C CYS A 129 2.16 8.92 -30.32
N LEU A 130 2.21 7.60 -30.47
CA LEU A 130 1.59 6.83 -31.56
C LEU A 130 2.34 6.87 -32.90
N ASP A 131 2.57 5.66 -33.43
CA ASP A 131 2.84 5.35 -34.85
C ASP A 131 4.28 5.17 -35.35
N ASP A 132 5.23 4.68 -34.53
CA ASP A 132 6.55 4.21 -35.04
C ASP A 132 7.04 2.91 -34.37
N PHE A 133 6.22 1.86 -34.34
CA PHE A 133 6.69 0.50 -34.03
C PHE A 133 6.27 -0.45 -35.15
N PRO A 134 7.22 -1.05 -35.89
CA PRO A 134 6.87 -1.93 -37.01
C PRO A 134 6.21 -3.22 -36.50
N GLU A 135 4.95 -3.41 -36.89
CA GLU A 135 4.20 -4.67 -36.76
C GLU A 135 4.76 -5.72 -37.73
N GLU A 136 5.93 -6.30 -37.47
CA GLU A 136 6.37 -7.46 -38.25
C GLU A 136 7.34 -8.33 -37.46
N LYS A 137 6.80 -9.41 -36.86
CA LYS A 137 7.36 -10.79 -36.81
C LYS A 137 6.64 -11.70 -35.79
N GLU A 138 5.34 -11.89 -35.97
CA GLU A 138 4.61 -12.96 -35.26
C GLU A 138 4.78 -14.36 -35.90
N LYS A 139 5.58 -14.51 -36.96
CA LYS A 139 5.75 -15.79 -37.68
C LYS A 139 7.11 -16.47 -37.56
N GLN A 140 8.05 -15.95 -36.77
CA GLN A 140 9.34 -16.60 -36.52
C GLN A 140 9.48 -17.23 -35.11
N MET A 141 8.48 -17.07 -34.24
CA MET A 141 8.54 -17.53 -32.84
C MET A 141 8.05 -18.97 -32.60
N GLN A 142 7.67 -19.71 -33.65
CA GLN A 142 7.15 -21.09 -33.55
C GLN A 142 8.19 -22.20 -33.82
N GLN A 143 9.46 -21.88 -34.09
CA GLN A 143 10.48 -22.91 -34.36
C GLN A 143 11.73 -22.85 -33.47
N GLN A 144 11.73 -22.04 -32.41
CA GLN A 144 12.86 -21.95 -31.47
C GLN A 144 12.46 -22.19 -30.01
N SER A 145 11.43 -23.04 -29.79
CA SER A 145 10.98 -23.46 -28.45
C SER A 145 11.48 -24.86 -28.07
N THR A 146 12.67 -25.22 -28.52
CA THR A 146 13.37 -26.42 -28.07
C THR A 146 14.79 -26.01 -27.78
N LEU A 147 15.20 -26.16 -26.51
CA LEU A 147 16.47 -25.77 -25.90
C LEU A 147 16.47 -24.37 -25.26
N ASP A 148 15.75 -24.22 -24.15
CA ASP A 148 16.25 -23.43 -23.02
C ASP A 148 15.77 -24.01 -21.69
N SER A 149 16.75 -24.32 -20.85
CA SER A 149 16.71 -24.99 -19.56
C SER A 149 16.32 -24.02 -18.41
N LYS A 150 15.56 -24.53 -17.43
CA LYS A 150 14.93 -23.85 -16.27
C LYS A 150 13.83 -22.85 -16.65
N ALA A 151 12.58 -23.28 -16.50
CA ALA A 151 11.45 -22.35 -16.53
C ALA A 151 11.61 -21.32 -15.41
N GLU A 152 12.03 -20.10 -15.74
CA GLU A 152 11.96 -18.96 -14.82
C GLU A 152 10.48 -18.76 -14.46
N SER A 153 10.12 -19.10 -13.22
CA SER A 153 8.77 -18.84 -12.71
C SER A 153 8.61 -17.33 -12.55
N TYR A 154 7.87 -16.69 -13.45
CA TYR A 154 7.52 -15.28 -13.33
C TYR A 154 6.31 -15.09 -12.43
N GLU A 155 6.28 -13.98 -11.71
CA GLU A 155 5.10 -13.51 -10.99
C GLU A 155 4.59 -12.18 -11.56
N VAL A 156 3.34 -11.84 -11.20
CA VAL A 156 2.70 -10.61 -11.65
C VAL A 156 2.65 -9.63 -10.48
N VAL A 157 3.49 -8.60 -10.52
CA VAL A 157 3.41 -7.43 -9.65
C VAL A 157 2.29 -6.52 -10.17
N PHE A 158 1.43 -5.99 -9.30
CA PHE A 158 0.28 -5.20 -9.73
C PHE A 158 0.08 -3.94 -8.89
N GLY A 159 -0.47 -2.90 -9.51
CA GLY A 159 -0.58 -1.58 -8.89
C GLY A 159 0.55 -0.64 -9.30
N VAL A 160 0.26 0.66 -9.26
CA VAL A 160 1.17 1.69 -9.78
C VAL A 160 2.47 1.75 -9.00
N SER A 161 2.43 1.97 -7.67
CA SER A 161 3.64 2.09 -6.85
C SER A 161 4.47 0.80 -6.80
N PRO A 162 3.88 -0.40 -6.61
CA PRO A 162 4.61 -1.66 -6.71
C PRO A 162 5.36 -1.83 -8.04
N CYS A 163 4.69 -1.60 -9.18
CA CYS A 163 5.33 -1.72 -10.49
C CYS A 163 6.43 -0.66 -10.68
N LEU A 164 6.17 0.58 -10.28
CA LEU A 164 7.15 1.67 -10.37
C LEU A 164 8.42 1.34 -9.58
N PHE A 165 8.28 0.91 -8.32
CA PHE A 165 9.43 0.62 -7.48
C PHE A 165 10.15 -0.66 -7.90
N ALA A 166 9.43 -1.70 -8.32
CA ALA A 166 10.04 -2.90 -8.91
C ALA A 166 10.94 -2.56 -10.11
N LEU A 167 10.46 -1.73 -11.04
CA LEU A 167 11.23 -1.26 -12.19
C LEU A 167 12.40 -0.35 -11.77
N SER A 168 12.16 0.55 -10.81
CA SER A 168 13.15 1.55 -10.40
C SER A 168 14.31 0.95 -9.61
N GLN A 169 14.05 -0.06 -8.78
CA GLN A 169 15.08 -0.69 -7.93
C GLN A 169 15.86 -1.77 -8.68
N GLY A 170 15.26 -2.42 -9.68
CA GLY A 170 15.96 -3.44 -10.48
C GLY A 170 16.34 -4.71 -9.70
N ARG A 171 15.73 -4.95 -8.53
CA ARG A 171 15.90 -6.18 -7.74
C ARG A 171 15.20 -7.39 -8.35
N ARG A 172 14.36 -7.15 -9.36
CA ARG A 172 13.65 -8.15 -10.15
C ARG A 172 14.05 -8.03 -11.61
N THR A 173 14.09 -9.15 -12.31
CA THR A 173 14.18 -9.16 -13.77
C THR A 173 12.81 -8.85 -14.34
N ALA A 174 12.62 -7.64 -14.86
CA ALA A 174 11.36 -7.21 -15.47
C ALA A 174 11.27 -7.70 -16.93
N ARG A 175 10.13 -8.32 -17.29
CA ARG A 175 9.93 -8.91 -18.63
C ARG A 175 8.95 -8.12 -19.47
N LYS A 176 7.73 -7.89 -18.96
CA LYS A 176 6.65 -7.20 -19.70
C LYS A 176 5.81 -6.34 -18.76
N LEU A 177 5.54 -5.12 -19.18
CA LEU A 177 4.58 -4.23 -18.54
C LEU A 177 3.26 -4.29 -19.31
N PHE A 178 2.16 -4.49 -18.58
CA PHE A 178 0.81 -4.51 -19.11
C PHE A 178 0.05 -3.32 -18.58
N VAL A 179 -0.52 -2.53 -19.49
CA VAL A 179 -1.22 -1.28 -19.17
C VAL A 179 -2.63 -1.35 -19.72
N LYS A 180 -3.62 -0.91 -18.93
CA LYS A 180 -5.01 -0.90 -19.34
C LYS A 180 -5.18 -0.01 -20.59
N ASP A 181 -5.83 -0.52 -21.62
CA ASP A 181 -6.15 0.26 -22.80
C ASP A 181 -7.23 1.34 -22.54
N GLY A 182 -7.15 2.46 -23.25
CA GLY A 182 -8.04 3.63 -23.12
C GLY A 182 -7.57 4.73 -22.15
N GLU A 183 -8.40 5.77 -21.93
CA GLU A 183 -8.04 7.03 -21.24
C GLU A 183 -7.40 6.86 -19.84
N ALA A 184 -7.73 5.79 -19.12
CA ALA A 184 -7.15 5.50 -17.82
C ALA A 184 -5.62 5.26 -17.86
N SER A 185 -5.06 4.93 -19.04
CA SER A 185 -3.61 4.87 -19.27
C SER A 185 -2.93 6.23 -19.29
N HIS A 186 -3.68 7.32 -19.48
CA HIS A 186 -3.13 8.69 -19.55
C HIS A 186 -2.97 9.33 -18.17
N ARG A 187 -3.30 8.60 -17.10
CA ARG A 187 -3.04 9.06 -15.73
C ARG A 187 -1.55 9.28 -15.56
N ALA A 188 -1.16 10.45 -15.04
CA ALA A 188 0.25 10.82 -14.83
C ALA A 188 1.06 9.73 -14.11
N SER A 189 0.45 9.08 -13.11
CA SER A 189 1.08 8.01 -12.34
C SER A 189 1.33 6.73 -13.16
N VAL A 190 0.48 6.43 -14.15
CA VAL A 190 0.65 5.28 -15.07
C VAL A 190 1.71 5.61 -16.13
N LEU A 191 1.66 6.82 -16.68
CA LEU A 191 2.66 7.30 -17.64
C LEU A 191 4.08 7.27 -17.05
N GLN A 192 4.23 7.62 -15.77
CA GLN A 192 5.50 7.49 -15.07
C GLN A 192 6.03 6.05 -15.04
N VAL A 193 5.15 5.05 -14.84
CA VAL A 193 5.56 3.64 -14.88
C VAL A 193 5.99 3.24 -16.30
N CYS A 194 5.25 3.68 -17.32
CA CYS A 194 5.61 3.44 -18.72
C CYS A 194 6.97 4.05 -19.07
N GLU A 195 7.26 5.26 -18.60
CA GLU A 195 8.53 5.95 -18.83
C GLU A 195 9.71 5.17 -18.22
N VAL A 196 9.59 4.76 -16.95
CA VAL A 196 10.64 3.95 -16.30
C VAL A 196 10.78 2.58 -16.98
N ALA A 197 9.68 1.96 -17.39
CA ALA A 197 9.73 0.70 -18.14
C ALA A 197 10.47 0.84 -19.47
N HIS A 198 10.19 1.92 -20.22
CA HIS A 198 10.88 2.22 -21.47
C HIS A 198 12.39 2.46 -21.26
N GLN A 199 12.76 3.25 -20.24
CA GLN A 199 14.16 3.48 -19.86
C GLN A 199 14.89 2.18 -19.47
N ARG A 200 14.17 1.19 -18.93
CA ARG A 200 14.68 -0.13 -18.57
C ARG A 200 14.62 -1.15 -19.73
N GLY A 201 14.15 -0.76 -20.92
CA GLY A 201 14.02 -1.64 -22.07
C GLY A 201 12.90 -2.70 -21.94
N VAL A 202 11.93 -2.49 -21.06
CA VAL A 202 10.82 -3.42 -20.81
C VAL A 202 9.70 -3.16 -21.82
N GLN A 203 9.23 -4.23 -22.49
CA GLN A 203 8.13 -4.14 -23.46
C GLN A 203 6.82 -3.75 -22.78
N ILE A 204 6.09 -2.80 -23.38
CA ILE A 204 4.82 -2.29 -22.87
C ILE A 204 3.69 -2.79 -23.78
N HIS A 205 2.75 -3.54 -23.20
CA HIS A 205 1.57 -4.07 -23.89
C HIS A 205 0.31 -3.39 -23.37
N ARG A 206 -0.52 -2.87 -24.29
CA ARG A 206 -1.88 -2.42 -23.96
C ARG A 206 -2.82 -3.62 -23.95
N VAL A 207 -3.59 -3.77 -22.87
CA VAL A 207 -4.50 -4.91 -22.67
C VAL A 207 -5.83 -4.46 -22.10
N SER A 208 -6.85 -5.31 -22.22
CA SER A 208 -8.15 -5.01 -21.65
C SER A 208 -8.11 -5.01 -20.11
N ARG A 209 -9.09 -4.37 -19.48
CA ARG A 209 -9.26 -4.45 -18.02
C ARG A 209 -9.44 -5.90 -17.55
N LYS A 210 -10.19 -6.71 -18.31
CA LYS A 210 -10.47 -8.12 -17.96
C LYS A 210 -9.18 -8.94 -17.91
N ASP A 211 -8.24 -8.67 -18.81
CA ASP A 211 -6.94 -9.35 -18.81
C ASP A 211 -6.14 -8.98 -17.56
N LEU A 212 -6.11 -7.70 -17.18
CA LEU A 212 -5.44 -7.27 -15.95
C LEU A 212 -6.09 -7.86 -14.70
N ASP A 213 -7.43 -7.91 -14.64
CA ASP A 213 -8.16 -8.55 -13.55
C ASP A 213 -7.80 -10.05 -13.47
N LYS A 214 -7.68 -10.74 -14.60
CA LYS A 214 -7.23 -12.15 -14.62
C LYS A 214 -5.80 -12.29 -14.11
N MET A 215 -4.89 -11.42 -14.56
CA MET A 215 -3.48 -11.41 -14.17
C MET A 215 -3.28 -11.11 -12.67
N SER A 216 -4.11 -10.25 -12.08
CA SER A 216 -4.04 -9.91 -10.65
C SER A 216 -4.90 -10.82 -9.75
N SER A 217 -5.53 -11.86 -10.32
CA SER A 217 -6.53 -12.71 -9.66
C SER A 217 -7.66 -11.90 -9.01
N GLY A 218 -8.17 -10.88 -9.72
CA GLY A 218 -9.25 -9.99 -9.29
C GLY A 218 -8.83 -8.89 -8.31
N ARG A 219 -7.54 -8.80 -7.95
CA ARG A 219 -7.04 -7.78 -7.03
C ARG A 219 -6.88 -6.43 -7.72
N LEU A 220 -6.90 -5.36 -6.91
CA LEU A 220 -6.84 -3.97 -7.39
C LEU A 220 -5.49 -3.63 -8.05
N HIS A 221 -5.43 -3.77 -9.38
CA HIS A 221 -4.23 -3.55 -10.19
C HIS A 221 -4.02 -2.07 -10.62
N GLN A 222 -5.04 -1.20 -10.47
CA GLN A 222 -4.94 0.25 -10.80
C GLN A 222 -4.55 0.55 -12.27
N GLY A 223 -4.81 -0.39 -13.18
CA GLY A 223 -4.51 -0.26 -14.60
C GLY A 223 -3.11 -0.68 -15.04
N VAL A 224 -2.29 -1.25 -14.13
CA VAL A 224 -0.92 -1.66 -14.45
C VAL A 224 -0.57 -2.99 -13.77
N CYS A 225 0.03 -3.89 -14.55
CA CYS A 225 0.64 -5.13 -14.08
C CYS A 225 2.03 -5.29 -14.71
N LEU A 226 2.99 -5.81 -13.95
CA LEU A 226 4.35 -6.09 -14.38
C LEU A 226 4.62 -7.58 -14.20
N GLN A 227 4.99 -8.25 -15.29
CA GLN A 227 5.55 -9.60 -15.23
C GLN A 227 7.05 -9.50 -14.91
N ALA A 228 7.47 -10.09 -13.81
CA ALA A 228 8.84 -10.03 -13.33
C ALA A 228 9.25 -11.32 -12.59
N SER A 229 10.55 -11.51 -12.36
CA SER A 229 11.05 -12.58 -11.49
C SER A 229 10.56 -12.40 -10.04
N PRO A 230 10.49 -13.47 -9.23
CA PRO A 230 10.18 -13.37 -7.81
C PRO A 230 11.21 -12.52 -7.06
N LEU A 231 10.79 -11.85 -5.98
CA LEU A 231 11.71 -11.13 -5.11
C LEU A 231 12.30 -12.10 -4.08
N SER A 232 13.62 -12.13 -4.00
CA SER A 232 14.32 -12.94 -3.01
C SER A 232 14.67 -12.13 -1.76
N TYR A 233 14.67 -12.82 -0.61
CA TYR A 233 15.26 -12.30 0.61
C TYR A 233 16.76 -12.02 0.41
N LEU A 234 17.25 -10.99 1.08
CA LEU A 234 18.68 -10.67 1.11
C LEU A 234 19.40 -11.57 2.11
N THR A 235 20.69 -11.79 1.89
CA THR A 235 21.59 -12.54 2.79
C THR A 235 22.70 -11.62 3.29
N GLU A 236 23.19 -11.84 4.53
CA GLU A 236 24.15 -10.93 5.18
C GLU A 236 25.49 -10.76 4.43
N GLY A 237 25.80 -11.61 3.45
CA GLY A 237 27.03 -11.51 2.65
C GLY A 237 26.99 -10.54 1.47
N ARG A 238 25.85 -9.92 1.14
CA ARG A 238 25.68 -9.12 -0.09
C ARG A 238 25.53 -7.61 0.08
N ASP A 239 25.44 -7.09 1.31
CA ASP A 239 25.34 -5.65 1.55
C ASP A 239 26.43 -5.16 2.49
N SER A 240 27.21 -4.18 2.01
CA SER A 240 28.07 -3.35 2.84
C SER A 240 27.20 -2.65 3.89
N ALA A 241 27.59 -2.75 5.16
CA ALA A 241 26.94 -2.01 6.24
C ALA A 241 26.79 -0.53 5.83
N PRO A 242 25.63 0.11 6.07
CA PRO A 242 25.47 1.53 5.77
C PRO A 242 26.57 2.33 6.48
N SER A 243 27.10 3.32 5.77
CA SER A 243 28.09 4.27 6.28
C SER A 243 27.60 4.85 7.61
N ARG A 244 28.32 4.53 8.68
CA ARG A 244 28.04 4.93 10.07
C ARG A 244 28.31 6.42 10.31
N GLU A 245 27.68 7.30 9.54
CA GLU A 245 27.79 8.74 9.76
C GLU A 245 26.76 9.24 10.78
N ASP A 246 25.76 8.43 11.11
CA ASP A 246 24.66 8.81 12.01
C ASP A 246 24.88 8.17 13.39
N HIS A 247 25.01 8.99 14.45
CA HIS A 247 25.35 8.57 15.83
C HIS A 247 24.19 7.86 16.55
N ARG A 248 23.27 7.27 15.78
CA ARG A 248 21.98 6.81 16.26
C ARG A 248 21.99 5.30 16.52
N THR A 249 21.49 4.87 17.68
CA THR A 249 21.45 3.46 18.10
C THR A 249 20.60 2.60 17.16
N PRO A 250 21.14 1.61 16.43
CA PRO A 250 20.40 0.92 15.37
C PRO A 250 19.29 0.03 15.90
N LEU A 251 18.17 -0.03 15.15
CA LEU A 251 17.02 -0.89 15.43
C LEU A 251 16.75 -1.84 14.27
N TRP A 252 16.77 -3.14 14.57
CA TRP A 252 16.31 -4.17 13.64
C TRP A 252 14.96 -4.72 14.09
N LEU A 253 14.07 -4.89 13.13
CA LEU A 253 12.81 -5.59 13.33
C LEU A 253 12.98 -7.05 12.91
N VAL A 254 12.70 -7.98 13.81
CA VAL A 254 12.80 -9.43 13.58
C VAL A 254 11.38 -10.00 13.57
N LEU A 255 11.00 -10.63 12.46
CA LEU A 255 9.66 -11.15 12.23
C LEU A 255 9.68 -12.69 12.25
N GLU A 256 9.08 -13.27 13.28
CA GLU A 256 8.87 -14.71 13.40
C GLU A 256 7.44 -15.06 12.98
N ALA A 257 7.31 -15.98 12.02
CA ALA A 257 6.04 -16.60 11.64
C ALA A 257 4.90 -15.63 11.25
N ILE A 258 5.21 -14.51 10.57
CA ILE A 258 4.19 -13.63 10.01
C ILE A 258 3.63 -14.23 8.72
N GLN A 259 2.41 -14.77 8.78
CA GLN A 259 1.83 -15.57 7.68
C GLN A 259 0.93 -14.77 6.74
N ASP A 260 0.26 -13.72 7.24
CA ASP A 260 -0.63 -12.90 6.41
C ASP A 260 0.16 -11.89 5.57
N PRO A 261 0.07 -11.92 4.22
CA PRO A 261 0.74 -10.95 3.36
C PRO A 261 0.27 -9.50 3.60
N MET A 262 -0.95 -9.29 4.09
CA MET A 262 -1.47 -7.96 4.41
C MET A 262 -0.77 -7.38 5.64
N ASN A 263 -0.63 -8.17 6.71
CA ASN A 263 0.12 -7.78 7.90
C ASN A 263 1.60 -7.56 7.59
N LEU A 264 2.26 -8.46 6.85
CA LEU A 264 3.65 -8.28 6.44
C LEU A 264 3.84 -6.99 5.63
N GLY A 265 2.96 -6.73 4.65
CA GLY A 265 3.04 -5.52 3.84
C GLY A 265 2.86 -4.24 4.66
N ALA A 266 1.92 -4.23 5.60
CA ALA A 266 1.70 -3.11 6.51
C ALA A 266 2.92 -2.88 7.42
N ILE A 267 3.48 -3.95 7.99
CA ILE A 267 4.69 -3.91 8.82
C ILE A 267 5.86 -3.31 8.04
N LEU A 268 6.16 -3.80 6.83
CA LEU A 268 7.27 -3.31 6.02
C LEU A 268 7.11 -1.82 5.70
N ARG A 269 5.90 -1.39 5.35
CA ARG A 269 5.62 0.03 5.08
C ARG A 269 5.85 0.90 6.31
N THR A 270 5.36 0.46 7.46
CA THR A 270 5.56 1.14 8.74
C THR A 270 7.02 1.21 9.13
N ALA A 271 7.74 0.09 9.02
CA ALA A 271 9.16 -0.01 9.33
C ALA A 271 10.01 0.94 8.48
N TYR A 272 9.77 0.98 7.16
CA TYR A 272 10.42 1.92 6.27
C TYR A 272 10.10 3.38 6.62
N PHE A 273 8.82 3.68 6.86
CA PHE A 273 8.38 5.06 7.14
C PHE A 273 8.95 5.61 8.46
N LEU A 274 9.02 4.78 9.50
CA LEU A 274 9.54 5.18 10.80
C LEU A 274 11.08 5.15 10.89
N GLY A 275 11.76 4.54 9.91
CA GLY A 275 13.23 4.52 9.85
C GLY A 275 13.87 3.34 10.58
N VAL A 276 13.24 2.17 10.55
CA VAL A 276 13.87 0.90 10.97
C VAL A 276 15.08 0.62 10.09
N ASP A 277 16.22 0.31 10.72
CA ASP A 277 17.49 0.15 10.00
C ASP A 277 17.55 -1.17 9.23
N ARG A 278 16.87 -2.23 9.71
CA ARG A 278 16.81 -3.53 9.02
C ARG A 278 15.59 -4.35 9.41
N VAL A 279 15.09 -5.14 8.46
CA VAL A 279 14.06 -6.17 8.72
C VAL A 279 14.65 -7.55 8.49
N ALA A 280 14.58 -8.41 9.49
CA ALA A 280 14.93 -9.82 9.43
C ALA A 280 13.66 -10.67 9.53
N SER A 281 13.58 -11.78 8.80
CA SER A 281 12.43 -12.68 8.82
C SER A 281 12.87 -14.13 8.63
N SER A 282 12.11 -15.07 9.20
CA SER A 282 12.35 -16.50 8.96
C SER A 282 12.04 -16.88 7.51
N LEU A 283 12.88 -17.73 6.92
CA LEU A 283 12.62 -18.30 5.58
C LEU A 283 11.59 -19.42 5.62
N SER A 284 11.40 -20.04 6.78
CA SER A 284 10.36 -21.04 7.06
C SER A 284 9.22 -20.43 7.87
N ASN A 285 8.02 -20.99 7.73
CA ASN A 285 6.83 -20.64 8.50
C ASN A 285 6.38 -19.16 8.42
N SER A 286 6.90 -18.39 7.45
CA SER A 286 6.51 -17.00 7.17
C SER A 286 5.99 -16.84 5.75
N CYS A 287 5.21 -15.79 5.54
CA CYS A 287 4.72 -15.39 4.22
C CYS A 287 5.89 -15.04 3.28
N PRO A 288 5.91 -15.53 2.02
CA PRO A 288 6.93 -15.12 1.06
C PRO A 288 6.77 -13.65 0.64
N LEU A 289 7.84 -13.05 0.12
CA LEU A 289 7.86 -11.70 -0.47
C LEU A 289 7.10 -11.64 -1.82
N SER A 290 5.78 -11.81 -1.74
CA SER A 290 4.88 -11.96 -2.89
C SER A 290 4.40 -10.62 -3.46
N PRO A 291 3.81 -10.60 -4.67
CA PRO A 291 3.17 -9.41 -5.23
C PRO A 291 2.07 -8.81 -4.34
N VAL A 292 1.42 -9.64 -3.52
CA VAL A 292 0.40 -9.20 -2.56
C VAL A 292 1.04 -8.36 -1.46
N VAL A 293 2.20 -8.80 -0.93
CA VAL A 293 2.98 -8.03 0.07
C VAL A 293 3.50 -6.73 -0.55
N SER A 294 3.97 -6.78 -1.82
CA SER A 294 4.37 -5.58 -2.56
C SER A 294 3.20 -4.60 -2.66
N LYS A 295 1.99 -5.08 -2.97
CA LYS A 295 0.79 -4.26 -3.02
C LYS A 295 0.42 -3.68 -1.65
N ALA A 296 0.35 -4.51 -0.61
CA ALA A 296 -0.03 -4.12 0.74
C ALA A 296 0.94 -3.07 1.33
N SER A 297 2.24 -3.22 1.05
CA SER A 297 3.28 -2.26 1.44
C SER A 297 3.34 -0.99 0.56
N SER A 298 2.45 -0.86 -0.43
CA SER A 298 2.50 0.23 -1.44
C SER A 298 3.84 0.31 -2.19
N GLY A 299 4.45 -0.85 -2.43
CA GLY A 299 5.71 -1.03 -3.14
C GLY A 299 6.95 -0.96 -2.25
N VAL A 300 6.83 -0.62 -0.96
CA VAL A 300 7.98 -0.48 -0.05
C VAL A 300 8.83 -1.75 0.00
N MET A 301 8.22 -2.93 -0.13
CA MET A 301 8.94 -4.22 -0.20
C MET A 301 10.01 -4.24 -1.31
N GLU A 302 9.81 -3.50 -2.41
CA GLU A 302 10.76 -3.43 -3.52
C GLU A 302 11.99 -2.56 -3.16
N VAL A 303 11.83 -1.60 -2.24
CA VAL A 303 12.88 -0.62 -1.86
C VAL A 303 13.59 -1.03 -0.58
N MET A 304 12.85 -1.55 0.40
CA MET A 304 13.39 -1.97 1.69
C MET A 304 14.02 -3.36 1.59
N GLY A 305 15.24 -3.50 2.09
CA GLY A 305 15.91 -4.79 2.22
C GLY A 305 15.28 -5.63 3.33
N VAL A 306 14.83 -6.84 3.00
CA VAL A 306 14.34 -7.83 3.97
C VAL A 306 15.28 -9.03 3.94
N TYR A 307 15.85 -9.36 5.09
CA TYR A 307 16.89 -10.38 5.23
C TYR A 307 16.27 -11.68 5.73
N GLY A 308 16.55 -12.76 5.01
CA GLY A 308 15.99 -14.08 5.31
C GLY A 308 16.98 -14.94 6.09
N TYR A 309 16.51 -15.55 7.17
CA TYR A 309 17.30 -16.47 7.98
C TYR A 309 16.63 -17.85 8.06
N GLN A 310 17.44 -18.91 7.94
CA GLN A 310 16.98 -20.28 8.18
C GLN A 310 16.78 -20.54 9.68
N ASN A 311 17.66 -19.98 10.51
CA ASN A 311 17.64 -20.11 11.95
C ASN A 311 17.72 -18.72 12.59
N LEU A 312 16.58 -18.20 13.06
CA LEU A 312 16.54 -16.92 13.78
C LEU A 312 17.24 -17.01 15.15
N GLU A 313 17.13 -18.15 15.83
CA GLU A 313 17.72 -18.40 17.15
C GLU A 313 19.25 -18.23 17.11
N GLU A 314 19.90 -18.82 16.11
CA GLU A 314 21.35 -18.67 15.87
C GLU A 314 21.73 -17.21 15.60
N MET A 315 20.97 -16.53 14.74
CA MET A 315 21.18 -15.12 14.43
C MET A 315 21.08 -14.24 15.69
N LEU A 316 20.06 -14.44 16.52
CA LEU A 316 19.87 -13.69 17.76
C LEU A 316 21.02 -13.91 18.74
N ARG A 317 21.46 -15.16 18.93
CA ARG A 317 22.61 -15.45 19.81
C ARG A 317 23.88 -14.76 19.33
N LEU A 318 24.15 -14.78 18.02
CA LEU A 318 25.31 -14.13 17.43
C LEU A 318 25.27 -12.61 17.67
N LYS A 319 24.12 -11.97 17.43
CA LYS A 319 23.96 -10.53 17.65
C LYS A 319 24.02 -10.16 19.13
N ALA A 320 23.43 -10.97 20.01
CA ALA A 320 23.53 -10.76 21.46
C ALA A 320 24.99 -10.80 21.93
N ALA A 321 25.79 -11.76 21.43
CA ALA A 321 27.24 -11.82 21.70
C ALA A 321 28.01 -10.60 21.16
N GLN A 322 27.48 -9.92 20.13
CA GLN A 322 28.00 -8.66 19.59
C GLN A 322 27.51 -7.41 20.35
N GLY A 323 26.80 -7.58 21.47
CA GLY A 323 26.32 -6.50 22.30
C GLY A 323 24.96 -5.91 21.88
N TRP A 324 24.23 -6.58 20.97
CA TRP A 324 22.85 -6.22 20.69
C TRP A 324 21.92 -6.64 21.84
N GLN A 325 20.93 -5.82 22.11
CA GLN A 325 19.83 -6.13 23.01
C GLN A 325 18.71 -6.82 22.24
N VAL A 326 18.27 -7.97 22.74
CA VAL A 326 17.15 -8.76 22.21
C VAL A 326 15.91 -8.46 23.04
N VAL A 327 14.92 -7.87 22.37
CA VAL A 327 13.69 -7.40 23.00
C VAL A 327 12.51 -8.10 22.34
N GLY A 328 11.76 -8.87 23.12
CA GLY A 328 10.55 -9.55 22.68
C GLY A 328 9.31 -8.70 22.86
N THR A 329 8.18 -9.16 22.34
CA THR A 329 6.88 -8.51 22.54
C THR A 329 5.86 -9.51 23.07
N VAL A 330 4.98 -9.03 23.95
CA VAL A 330 3.93 -9.84 24.55
C VAL A 330 2.62 -9.05 24.62
N GLY A 331 1.50 -9.78 24.69
CA GLY A 331 0.17 -9.20 24.93
C GLY A 331 0.03 -8.50 26.28
N ALA A 332 -1.16 -8.00 26.57
CA ALA A 332 -1.43 -7.26 27.80
C ALA A 332 -1.40 -8.17 29.05
N GLU A 333 -1.82 -9.43 28.91
CA GLU A 333 -1.88 -10.42 29.97
C GLU A 333 -0.80 -11.48 29.75
N ALA A 334 0.39 -11.21 30.30
CA ALA A 334 1.55 -12.08 30.23
C ALA A 334 1.70 -12.86 31.54
N GLU A 335 0.81 -13.81 31.81
CA GLU A 335 0.95 -14.67 32.98
C GLU A 335 2.07 -15.71 32.75
N GLU A 336 2.81 -16.03 33.81
CA GLU A 336 3.82 -17.12 33.84
C GLU A 336 5.13 -16.90 33.05
N ILE A 337 5.47 -15.68 32.63
CA ILE A 337 6.75 -15.40 31.97
C ILE A 337 7.80 -14.91 32.97
N GLN A 338 8.93 -15.64 33.09
CA GLN A 338 10.05 -15.28 33.99
C GLN A 338 10.94 -14.12 33.47
N ILE A 339 10.63 -13.59 32.30
CA ILE A 339 11.37 -12.51 31.63
C ILE A 339 10.75 -11.17 32.04
N PRO A 340 11.54 -10.14 32.39
CA PRO A 340 10.99 -8.85 32.78
C PRO A 340 10.15 -8.23 31.65
N VAL A 341 8.92 -7.81 31.99
CA VAL A 341 7.99 -7.12 31.09
C VAL A 341 8.05 -5.61 31.40
N THR A 342 8.15 -4.78 30.37
CA THR A 342 8.21 -3.32 30.46
C THR A 342 7.21 -2.70 29.49
N GLN A 343 6.55 -1.61 29.88
CA GLN A 343 5.69 -0.88 28.95
C GLN A 343 6.54 -0.23 27.86
N CYS A 344 6.05 -0.25 26.62
CA CYS A 344 6.81 0.28 25.50
C CYS A 344 7.15 1.78 25.63
N SER A 345 6.38 2.56 26.41
CA SER A 345 6.64 3.97 26.71
C SER A 345 7.82 4.20 27.64
N ASP A 346 8.13 3.23 28.49
CA ASP A 346 9.12 3.36 29.55
C ASP A 346 10.48 2.78 29.14
N PHE A 347 10.50 2.06 28.02
CA PHE A 347 11.71 1.44 27.49
C PHE A 347 12.56 2.45 26.71
N GLN A 348 13.84 2.56 27.08
CA GLN A 348 14.80 3.43 26.42
C GLN A 348 15.86 2.62 25.67
N MET A 349 16.05 2.96 24.39
CA MET A 349 16.97 2.24 23.52
C MET A 349 18.41 2.75 23.66
N THR A 350 19.14 2.20 24.63
CA THR A 350 20.55 2.58 24.92
C THR A 350 21.59 1.77 24.14
N LYS A 351 21.18 0.64 23.54
CA LYS A 351 22.04 -0.29 22.78
C LYS A 351 21.39 -0.69 21.46
N PRO A 352 22.18 -1.10 20.45
CA PRO A 352 21.66 -1.73 19.23
C PRO A 352 20.58 -2.76 19.58
N THR A 353 19.38 -2.63 19.04
CA THR A 353 18.24 -3.42 19.49
C THR A 353 17.65 -4.28 18.38
N LEU A 354 17.34 -5.52 18.71
CA LEU A 354 16.52 -6.43 17.92
C LEU A 354 15.13 -6.45 18.58
N LEU A 355 14.13 -5.90 17.91
CA LEU A 355 12.73 -5.99 18.32
C LEU A 355 12.09 -7.19 17.61
N LEU A 356 11.64 -8.17 18.38
CA LEU A 356 11.02 -9.40 17.87
C LEU A 356 9.50 -9.25 17.88
N MET A 357 8.88 -9.53 16.74
CA MET A 357 7.42 -9.66 16.60
C MET A 357 7.09 -11.11 16.20
N GLY A 358 6.15 -11.71 16.93
CA GLY A 358 5.65 -13.05 16.65
C GLY A 358 4.40 -13.09 15.78
N GLY A 359 3.97 -14.30 15.41
CA GLY A 359 2.77 -14.54 14.61
C GLY A 359 1.48 -14.18 15.37
N GLU A 360 0.37 -14.03 14.63
CA GLU A 360 -0.91 -13.54 15.18
C GLU A 360 -1.58 -14.50 16.17
N GLY A 361 -1.21 -15.79 16.16
CA GLY A 361 -1.79 -16.82 17.03
C GLY A 361 -0.99 -17.03 18.31
N GLU A 362 0.14 -17.72 18.20
CA GLU A 362 0.95 -18.12 19.36
C GLU A 362 1.93 -17.04 19.83
N GLY A 363 2.06 -15.94 19.09
CA GLY A 363 3.07 -14.92 19.36
C GLY A 363 4.47 -15.43 19.02
N LEU A 364 5.43 -15.13 19.90
CA LEU A 364 6.82 -15.59 19.77
C LEU A 364 6.95 -17.02 20.29
N SER A 365 7.78 -17.83 19.62
CA SER A 365 8.10 -19.18 20.08
C SER A 365 8.81 -19.14 21.45
N ARG A 366 8.68 -20.22 22.23
CA ARG A 366 9.35 -20.33 23.54
C ARG A 366 10.87 -20.21 23.41
N GLU A 367 11.40 -20.72 22.31
CA GLU A 367 12.80 -20.68 21.95
C GLU A 367 13.27 -19.22 21.78
N LEU A 368 12.57 -18.41 20.96
CA LEU A 368 12.93 -16.99 20.80
C LEU A 368 12.65 -16.17 22.06
N LEU A 369 11.57 -16.45 22.79
CA LEU A 369 11.27 -15.81 24.07
C LEU A 369 12.42 -16.04 25.06
N SER A 370 12.95 -17.25 25.17
CA SER A 370 14.06 -17.57 26.09
C SER A 370 15.33 -16.77 25.82
N LEU A 371 15.49 -16.23 24.61
CA LEU A 371 16.61 -15.38 24.21
C LEU A 371 16.38 -13.89 24.46
N CYS A 372 15.16 -13.48 24.82
CA CYS A 372 14.83 -12.08 25.10
C CYS A 372 15.37 -11.66 26.47
N GLN A 373 16.02 -10.49 26.54
CA GLN A 373 16.43 -9.90 27.81
C GLN A 373 15.28 -9.13 28.48
N THR A 374 14.34 -8.63 27.70
CA THR A 374 13.17 -7.87 28.16
C THR A 374 12.04 -8.08 27.17
N LEU A 375 10.81 -8.06 27.66
CA LEU A 375 9.61 -8.07 26.84
C LEU A 375 8.93 -6.71 26.90
N LEU A 376 8.44 -6.24 25.75
CA LEU A 376 7.62 -5.04 25.66
C LEU A 376 6.15 -5.41 25.55
N THR A 377 5.33 -4.65 26.25
CA THR A 377 3.88 -4.71 26.14
C THR A 377 3.30 -3.33 25.82
N ILE A 378 2.18 -3.33 25.11
CA ILE A 378 1.37 -2.13 24.89
C ILE A 378 0.24 -2.18 25.92
N PRO A 379 0.20 -1.24 26.89
CA PRO A 379 -0.82 -1.28 27.93
C PRO A 379 -2.21 -1.05 27.34
N ALA A 380 -3.19 -1.82 27.80
CA ALA A 380 -4.59 -1.61 27.46
C ALA A 380 -5.10 -0.33 28.13
N GLY A 381 -5.83 0.51 27.38
CA GLY A 381 -6.44 1.72 27.92
C GLY A 381 -7.75 1.50 28.69
N ARG A 382 -8.15 0.24 28.90
CA ARG A 382 -9.34 -0.20 29.63
C ARG A 382 -9.21 -1.68 30.00
N GLU A 383 -10.08 -2.15 30.88
CA GLU A 383 -10.29 -3.58 31.09
C GLU A 383 -10.73 -4.26 29.79
N LEU A 384 -10.05 -5.35 29.45
CA LEU A 384 -10.29 -6.09 28.22
C LEU A 384 -11.45 -7.09 28.42
N HIS A 385 -12.21 -7.30 27.35
CA HIS A 385 -13.16 -8.42 27.34
C HIS A 385 -12.38 -9.74 27.29
N PRO A 386 -12.83 -10.84 27.93
CA PRO A 386 -12.15 -12.15 27.94
C PRO A 386 -11.93 -12.86 26.59
N GLY A 387 -12.09 -12.16 25.46
CA GLY A 387 -11.78 -12.66 24.13
C GLY A 387 -11.01 -11.65 23.28
N VAL A 388 -10.50 -10.57 23.89
CA VAL A 388 -9.70 -9.54 23.22
C VAL A 388 -8.39 -9.42 23.99
N GLU A 389 -7.42 -10.23 23.62
CA GLU A 389 -6.15 -10.38 24.36
C GLU A 389 -5.03 -9.52 23.78
N SER A 390 -5.12 -9.18 22.49
CA SER A 390 -4.03 -8.54 21.77
C SER A 390 -4.51 -7.65 20.61
N LEU A 391 -3.60 -6.80 20.14
CA LEU A 391 -3.76 -6.03 18.91
C LEU A 391 -3.32 -6.86 17.70
N ASN A 392 -3.84 -6.53 16.52
CA ASN A 392 -3.27 -7.04 15.28
C ASN A 392 -1.76 -6.74 15.21
N VAL A 393 -0.96 -7.72 14.78
CA VAL A 393 0.51 -7.64 14.77
C VAL A 393 1.05 -6.42 14.03
N SER A 394 0.43 -6.01 12.92
CA SER A 394 0.87 -4.84 12.16
C SER A 394 0.63 -3.52 12.91
N VAL A 395 -0.47 -3.45 13.67
CA VAL A 395 -0.82 -2.30 14.52
C VAL A 395 0.09 -2.26 15.74
N ALA A 396 0.30 -3.39 16.42
CA ALA A 396 1.22 -3.50 17.55
C ALA A 396 2.64 -3.09 17.13
N THR A 397 3.12 -3.59 16.00
CA THR A 397 4.42 -3.20 15.42
C THR A 397 4.50 -1.69 15.21
N ALA A 398 3.46 -1.05 14.69
CA ALA A 398 3.46 0.39 14.46
C ALA A 398 3.57 1.20 15.75
N ILE A 399 2.83 0.82 16.80
CA ILE A 399 2.87 1.49 18.10
C ILE A 399 4.25 1.32 18.75
N LEU A 400 4.77 0.10 18.76
CA LEU A 400 6.08 -0.21 19.33
C LEU A 400 7.20 0.55 18.62
N LEU A 401 7.24 0.49 17.28
CA LEU A 401 8.24 1.22 16.51
C LEU A 401 8.14 2.73 16.71
N HIS A 402 6.93 3.29 16.79
CA HIS A 402 6.75 4.71 17.05
C HIS A 402 7.28 5.10 18.44
N SER A 403 7.02 4.30 19.46
CA SER A 403 7.52 4.52 20.83
C SER A 403 9.06 4.47 20.90
N LEU A 404 9.66 3.44 20.29
CA LEU A 404 11.11 3.21 20.33
C LEU A 404 11.91 4.20 19.48
N LEU A 405 11.38 4.58 18.32
CA LEU A 405 12.08 5.50 17.41
C LEU A 405 11.77 6.97 17.72
N GLY A 406 10.65 7.26 18.39
CA GLY A 406 10.34 8.60 18.90
C GLY A 406 11.17 9.00 20.12
N SER A 407 11.72 8.02 20.83
CA SER A 407 12.62 8.22 21.99
C SER A 407 14.11 8.17 21.64
N ARG A 408 14.46 8.01 20.34
CA ARG A 408 15.82 7.86 19.82
C ARG A 408 16.57 9.18 19.65
#